data_AF-A0A137SDR9-F1
#
_entry.id   AF-A0A137SDR9-F1
#
_cell.length_a   1.000
_cell.length_b   1.000
_cell.length_c   1.000
_cell.angle_alpha   90.00
_cell.angle_beta   90.00
_cell.angle_gamma   90.00
#
_symmetry.space_group_name_H-M   'P 1'
#
loop_
_entity.id
_entity.type
_entity.pdbx_description
1 polymer ?
#
loop_
_entity_poly.entity_id
_entity_poly.type
_entity_poly.pdbx_seq_one_letter_code
_entity_poly.pdbx_strand_id
1 'polypeptide(L)'
;MKRNILATAIAGMTTLSGSWAATAAEVEFHGDMDNRFQAYTNQRDWFAGGNSGGGTLKDDEPTESFGEVKYRFWAKATSDDKKVTGVFATEIGGIRYGEGSGGDYSGDGVNIETRWAYVDFLVPNTLDQRVSLGLQPVSVNRHVWTETATAAVWKGSLGSGFDYQLLWGRGDSSNESGVDSEQDEGWDGADNFAINLNKRYSPNLSAGLFYLYQMNDQLLRE
;
A
#
# COMPACT_ATOMS: atom_id res chain seq x y z
N MET A 1 -46.07 7.23 -2.34
CA MET A 1 -45.35 8.26 -3.13
C MET A 1 -44.10 8.68 -2.37
N LYS A 2 -42.92 8.46 -2.96
CA LYS A 2 -41.61 9.14 -2.71
C LYS A 2 -41.00 8.91 -1.31
N ARG A 3 -39.69 8.68 -1.11
CA ARG A 3 -38.51 9.16 -1.82
C ARG A 3 -37.38 8.11 -1.74
N ASN A 4 -36.72 7.92 -2.88
CA ASN A 4 -35.45 7.24 -3.04
C ASN A 4 -34.34 8.08 -2.38
N ILE A 5 -33.38 7.43 -1.70
CA ILE A 5 -32.02 7.94 -1.59
C ILE A 5 -31.10 6.78 -1.99
N LEU A 6 -30.67 6.86 -3.25
CA LEU A 6 -29.53 6.14 -3.82
C LEU A 6 -28.27 6.65 -3.11
N ALA A 7 -27.50 5.77 -2.49
CA ALA A 7 -26.09 6.02 -2.20
C ALA A 7 -25.28 5.24 -3.24
N THR A 8 -25.04 5.88 -4.39
CA THR A 8 -24.16 5.39 -5.44
C THR A 8 -22.77 5.96 -5.21
N ALA A 9 -21.82 5.13 -4.79
CA ALA A 9 -20.38 5.37 -4.97
C ALA A 9 -19.56 4.10 -4.68
N ILE A 10 -19.60 3.12 -5.58
CA ILE A 10 -18.48 2.18 -5.80
C ILE A 10 -18.45 1.90 -7.30
N ALA A 11 -17.76 2.76 -8.06
CA ALA A 11 -17.53 2.56 -9.48
C ALA A 11 -16.12 1.99 -9.67
N GLY A 12 -16.04 0.77 -10.18
CA GLY A 12 -14.76 0.12 -10.53
C GLY A 12 -14.66 -1.37 -10.18
N MET A 13 -15.74 -2.15 -10.30
CA MET A 13 -15.65 -3.62 -10.26
C MET A 13 -15.70 -4.18 -11.68
N THR A 14 -14.56 -4.67 -12.14
CA THR A 14 -14.43 -5.53 -13.31
C THR A 14 -15.35 -6.75 -13.13
N THR A 15 -16.37 -6.87 -13.97
CA THR A 15 -17.37 -7.93 -13.89
C THR A 15 -16.79 -9.27 -14.34
N LEU A 16 -16.28 -10.07 -13.40
CA LEU A 16 -16.21 -11.52 -13.58
C LEU A 16 -17.62 -12.07 -13.33
N SER A 17 -18.29 -12.47 -14.41
CA SER A 17 -19.65 -13.00 -14.42
C SER A 17 -19.73 -14.35 -13.69
N GLY A 18 -19.92 -14.29 -12.38
CA GLY A 18 -20.41 -15.38 -11.54
C GLY A 18 -21.62 -14.87 -10.77
N SER A 19 -22.68 -15.67 -10.69
CA SER A 19 -23.88 -15.34 -9.90
C SER A 19 -23.55 -15.36 -8.41
N TRP A 20 -23.10 -14.24 -7.86
CA TRP A 20 -22.99 -14.06 -6.41
C TRP A 20 -24.35 -13.57 -5.93
N ALA A 21 -25.11 -14.49 -5.33
CA ALA A 21 -26.36 -14.17 -4.65
C ALA A 21 -26.13 -13.00 -3.68
N ALA A 22 -27.14 -12.15 -3.48
CA ALA A 22 -27.09 -11.02 -2.57
C ALA A 22 -26.65 -11.48 -1.16
N THR A 23 -25.36 -11.39 -0.88
CA THR A 23 -24.78 -11.61 0.45
C THR A 23 -24.84 -10.28 1.18
N ALA A 24 -25.26 -10.26 2.45
CA ALA A 24 -24.98 -9.10 3.26
C ALA A 24 -23.45 -8.99 3.40
N ALA A 25 -22.97 -7.76 3.54
CA ALA A 25 -21.57 -7.48 3.72
C ALA A 25 -21.39 -6.87 5.09
N GLU A 26 -20.49 -7.44 5.88
CA GLU A 26 -19.95 -6.77 7.05
C GLU A 26 -19.07 -5.62 6.56
N VAL A 27 -19.40 -4.39 6.95
CA VAL A 27 -18.62 -3.20 6.63
C VAL A 27 -17.93 -2.70 7.88
N GLU A 28 -16.61 -2.78 7.90
CA GLU A 28 -15.77 -2.17 8.91
C GLU A 28 -15.20 -0.86 8.40
N PHE A 29 -15.20 0.17 9.24
CA PHE A 29 -14.52 1.44 8.97
C PHE A 29 -13.48 1.70 10.05
N HIS A 30 -12.29 2.09 9.63
CA HIS A 30 -11.14 2.30 10.48
C HIS A 30 -10.44 3.61 10.11
N GLY A 31 -9.67 4.14 11.05
CA GLY A 31 -8.83 5.30 10.78
C GLY A 31 -7.66 5.43 11.75
N ASP A 32 -6.61 6.08 11.28
CA ASP A 32 -5.46 6.52 12.03
C ASP A 32 -5.31 8.03 11.82
N MET A 33 -5.14 8.78 12.91
CA MET A 33 -5.09 10.24 12.89
C MET A 33 -3.84 10.72 13.64
N ASP A 34 -2.81 11.10 12.90
CA ASP A 34 -1.59 11.70 13.45
C ASP A 34 -1.61 13.22 13.28
N ASN A 35 -1.36 13.92 14.38
CA ASN A 35 -1.17 15.36 14.43
C ASN A 35 0.15 15.61 15.15
N ARG A 36 1.12 16.22 14.46
CA ARG A 36 2.45 16.46 15.01
C ARG A 36 2.75 17.94 15.06
N PHE A 37 3.24 18.39 16.20
CA PHE A 37 3.79 19.72 16.38
C PHE A 37 5.19 19.59 16.94
N GLN A 38 6.16 20.17 16.25
CA GLN A 38 7.53 20.22 16.71
C GLN A 38 7.93 21.68 16.81
N ALA A 39 8.46 22.05 17.97
CA ALA A 39 8.95 23.39 18.22
C ALA A 39 10.46 23.35 18.48
N TYR A 40 11.15 24.36 18.00
CA TYR A 40 12.56 24.62 18.22
C TYR A 40 13.52 23.48 17.84
N THR A 41 13.43 22.98 16.60
CA THR A 41 14.32 21.93 16.10
C THR A 41 15.30 22.46 15.05
N ASN A 42 16.56 22.01 15.10
CA ASN A 42 17.52 22.13 13.99
C ASN A 42 17.59 20.83 13.16
N GLN A 43 16.72 19.87 13.45
CA GLN A 43 16.61 18.57 12.79
C GLN A 43 15.36 18.50 11.90
N ARG A 44 14.75 19.63 11.53
CA ARG A 44 13.50 19.66 10.74
C ARG A 44 13.61 18.80 9.47
N ASP A 45 14.75 18.92 8.78
CA ASP A 45 15.01 18.25 7.50
C ASP A 45 15.29 16.75 7.68
N TRP A 46 15.54 16.27 8.90
CA TRP A 46 15.71 14.84 9.20
C TRP A 46 14.38 14.10 9.27
N PHE A 47 13.29 14.80 9.64
CA PHE A 47 11.95 14.21 9.72
C PHE A 47 11.14 14.41 8.43
N ALA A 48 11.72 15.05 7.40
CA ALA A 48 11.14 15.13 6.06
C ALA A 48 11.12 13.72 5.43
N GLY A 49 9.96 13.09 5.42
CA GLY A 49 9.75 11.83 4.70
C GLY A 49 9.68 12.07 3.20
N GLY A 50 10.70 11.64 2.46
CA GLY A 50 10.77 11.68 1.00
C GLY A 50 12.11 11.11 0.52
N ASN A 51 12.22 10.78 -0.77
CA ASN A 51 13.39 10.19 -1.44
C ASN A 51 14.67 11.07 -1.47
N SER A 52 14.68 12.16 -0.70
CA SER A 52 15.81 13.08 -0.60
C SER A 52 16.61 12.69 0.65
N GLY A 53 17.80 12.12 0.42
CA GLY A 53 18.72 11.66 1.46
C GLY A 53 18.82 12.62 2.65
N GLY A 54 18.90 12.03 3.84
CA GLY A 54 18.75 12.69 5.14
C GLY A 54 19.35 14.10 5.22
N GLY A 55 18.53 15.04 5.69
CA GLY A 55 18.89 16.44 5.79
C GLY A 55 20.18 16.71 6.58
N THR A 56 20.93 17.71 6.13
CA THR A 56 22.14 18.20 6.79
C THR A 56 21.77 18.91 8.09
N LEU A 57 22.52 18.67 9.18
CA LEU A 57 22.43 19.48 10.38
C LEU A 57 22.82 20.92 10.04
N LYS A 58 21.87 21.85 10.11
CA LYS A 58 22.15 23.27 9.93
C LYS A 58 22.79 23.82 11.20
N ASP A 59 24.03 24.31 11.08
CA ASP A 59 24.82 24.79 12.22
C ASP A 59 24.40 26.20 12.67
N ASP A 60 23.81 27.03 11.77
CA ASP A 60 23.68 28.48 12.00
C ASP A 60 22.30 29.13 11.69
N GLU A 61 21.21 28.37 11.54
CA GLU A 61 19.86 28.93 11.28
C GLU A 61 18.88 28.75 12.47
N PRO A 62 17.91 29.67 12.65
CA PRO A 62 17.07 29.69 13.85
C PRO A 62 16.24 28.42 13.93
N THR A 63 16.30 27.76 15.09
CA THR A 63 15.38 26.72 15.56
C THR A 63 13.99 26.82 14.91
N GLU A 64 13.61 25.81 14.14
CA GLU A 64 12.39 25.82 13.33
C GLU A 64 11.25 25.11 14.04
N SER A 65 10.01 25.50 13.73
CA SER A 65 8.81 24.84 14.25
C SER A 65 7.90 24.45 13.09
N PHE A 66 7.31 23.26 13.16
CA PHE A 66 6.34 22.80 12.17
C PHE A 66 5.14 22.14 12.83
N GLY A 67 4.00 22.26 12.14
CA GLY A 67 2.84 21.39 12.35
C GLY A 67 2.72 20.43 11.17
N GLU A 68 2.21 19.23 11.39
CA GLU A 68 1.92 18.25 10.35
C GLU A 68 0.61 17.53 10.68
N VAL A 69 -0.21 17.30 9.65
CA VAL A 69 -1.41 16.47 9.72
C VAL A 69 -1.28 15.29 8.77
N LYS A 70 -1.58 14.09 9.29
CA LYS A 70 -1.62 12.86 8.50
C LYS A 70 -2.70 11.92 9.00
N TYR A 71 -3.78 11.81 8.23
CA TYR A 71 -4.94 10.98 8.51
C TYR A 71 -5.07 9.89 7.46
N ARG A 72 -5.24 8.64 7.89
CA ARG A 72 -5.51 7.52 7.00
C ARG A 72 -6.85 6.91 7.38
N PHE A 73 -7.70 6.70 6.39
CA PHE A 73 -8.99 6.04 6.56
C PHE A 73 -9.05 4.81 5.68
N TRP A 74 -9.64 3.73 6.18
CA TRP A 74 -9.89 2.56 5.36
C TRP A 74 -11.20 1.88 5.71
N ALA A 75 -11.84 1.34 4.68
CA ALA A 75 -13.03 0.53 4.78
C ALA A 75 -12.73 -0.88 4.30
N LYS A 76 -13.32 -1.86 4.99
CA LYS A 76 -13.34 -3.26 4.58
C LYS A 76 -14.78 -3.69 4.42
N ALA A 77 -15.11 -4.29 3.29
CA ALA A 77 -16.40 -4.92 3.05
C ALA A 77 -16.19 -6.42 2.85
N THR A 78 -16.66 -7.23 3.78
CA THR A 78 -16.48 -8.69 3.77
C THR A 78 -17.82 -9.39 3.59
N SER A 79 -17.90 -10.36 2.69
CA SER A 79 -19.11 -11.19 2.52
C SER A 79 -19.41 -11.97 3.80
N ASP A 80 -20.70 -12.23 4.10
CA ASP A 80 -21.11 -12.98 5.30
C ASP A 80 -20.39 -14.35 5.44
N ASP A 81 -20.11 -15.01 4.33
CA ASP A 81 -19.41 -16.30 4.28
C ASP A 81 -17.88 -16.18 4.34
N LYS A 82 -17.37 -14.95 4.51
CA LYS A 82 -15.95 -14.57 4.63
C LYS A 82 -15.08 -14.97 3.42
N LYS A 83 -15.72 -15.29 2.29
CA LYS A 83 -15.02 -15.71 1.07
C LYS A 83 -14.49 -14.55 0.26
N VAL A 84 -15.10 -13.37 0.36
CA VAL A 84 -14.69 -12.19 -0.40
C VAL A 84 -14.51 -11.01 0.54
N THR A 85 -13.42 -10.28 0.41
CA THR A 85 -13.19 -9.02 1.14
C THR A 85 -12.67 -7.98 0.17
N GLY A 86 -13.37 -6.86 0.06
CA GLY A 86 -12.87 -5.65 -0.60
C GLY A 86 -12.30 -4.68 0.41
N VAL A 87 -11.17 -4.05 0.08
CA VAL A 87 -10.51 -3.06 0.93
C VAL A 87 -10.22 -1.81 0.12
N PHE A 88 -10.61 -0.66 0.67
CA PHE A 88 -10.27 0.65 0.11
C PHE A 88 -9.74 1.56 1.21
N ALA A 89 -8.58 2.17 0.98
CA ALA A 89 -7.91 3.05 1.92
C ALA A 89 -7.42 4.31 1.24
N THR A 90 -7.60 5.44 1.93
CA THR A 90 -7.15 6.75 1.50
C THR A 90 -6.34 7.41 2.60
N GLU A 91 -5.43 8.30 2.22
CA GLU A 91 -4.64 9.11 3.14
C GLU A 91 -4.75 10.58 2.77
N ILE A 92 -5.02 11.38 3.80
CA ILE A 92 -4.90 12.82 3.80
C ILE A 92 -3.65 13.13 4.60
N GLY A 93 -2.49 13.33 3.98
CA GLY A 93 -1.29 13.36 4.81
C GLY A 93 0.02 13.76 4.16
N GLY A 94 0.99 14.05 5.04
CA GLY A 94 2.22 14.73 4.67
C GLY A 94 2.03 16.26 4.57
N ILE A 95 0.87 16.77 4.97
CA ILE A 95 0.56 18.20 4.91
C ILE A 95 1.25 18.89 6.07
N ARG A 96 2.25 19.71 5.74
CA ARG A 96 2.93 20.59 6.69
C ARG A 96 2.43 22.00 6.53
N TYR A 97 2.17 22.64 7.66
CA TYR A 97 1.58 23.98 7.68
C TYR A 97 2.55 24.98 7.03
N GLY A 98 2.14 25.56 5.90
CA GLY A 98 2.90 26.60 5.20
C GLY A 98 3.98 26.12 4.23
N GLU A 99 4.03 24.82 3.86
CA GLU A 99 5.06 24.26 2.97
C GLU A 99 4.59 23.96 1.52
N GLY A 100 3.37 24.37 1.12
CA GLY A 100 2.95 24.41 -0.29
C GLY A 100 2.72 23.06 -1.00
N SER A 101 2.86 21.93 -0.29
CA SER A 101 2.63 20.57 -0.82
C SER A 101 1.21 20.04 -0.55
N GLY A 102 0.34 20.88 -0.02
CA GLY A 102 -1.04 20.58 0.37
C GLY A 102 -1.47 21.45 1.56
N GLY A 103 -2.78 21.66 1.72
CA GLY A 103 -3.32 22.49 2.80
C GLY A 103 -3.05 24.00 2.68
N ASP A 104 -2.80 24.50 1.47
CA ASP A 104 -2.65 25.94 1.20
C ASP A 104 -3.98 26.70 1.40
N TYR A 105 -3.93 28.02 1.30
CA TYR A 105 -5.13 28.85 1.37
C TYR A 105 -6.22 28.33 0.43
N SER A 106 -7.46 28.25 0.93
CA SER A 106 -8.62 27.64 0.25
C SER A 106 -8.62 26.11 0.13
N GLY A 107 -7.59 25.43 0.63
CA GLY A 107 -7.45 23.97 0.54
C GLY A 107 -6.87 23.49 -0.80
N ASP A 108 -6.18 24.37 -1.53
CA ASP A 108 -5.56 24.05 -2.82
C ASP A 108 -4.38 23.06 -2.63
N GLY A 109 -4.21 22.13 -3.58
CA GLY A 109 -3.18 21.07 -3.54
C GLY A 109 -3.72 19.63 -3.64
N VAL A 110 -2.83 18.65 -3.87
CA VAL A 110 -3.18 17.22 -3.80
C VAL A 110 -3.16 16.80 -2.34
N ASN A 111 -4.32 16.86 -1.70
CA ASN A 111 -4.42 16.56 -0.27
C ASN A 111 -4.78 15.10 0.03
N ILE A 112 -5.15 14.31 -0.99
CA ILE A 112 -5.72 12.96 -0.81
C ILE A 112 -5.04 11.98 -1.77
N GLU A 113 -4.50 10.89 -1.23
CA GLU A 113 -3.89 9.77 -1.97
C GLU A 113 -4.69 8.48 -1.74
N THR A 114 -4.71 7.59 -2.75
CA THR A 114 -5.18 6.20 -2.57
C THR A 114 -4.04 5.37 -2.01
N ARG A 115 -4.19 4.81 -0.81
CA ARG A 115 -3.18 3.94 -0.20
C ARG A 115 -3.40 2.50 -0.61
N TRP A 116 -4.59 1.95 -0.41
CA TRP A 116 -4.87 0.55 -0.74
C TRP A 116 -6.19 0.45 -1.49
N ALA A 117 -6.24 -0.38 -2.50
CA ALA A 117 -7.44 -0.71 -3.25
C ALA A 117 -7.28 -2.13 -3.79
N TYR A 118 -7.81 -3.10 -3.08
CA TYR A 118 -7.68 -4.51 -3.44
C TYR A 118 -8.88 -5.35 -3.04
N VAL A 119 -8.98 -6.50 -3.69
CA VAL A 119 -9.96 -7.54 -3.39
C VAL A 119 -9.23 -8.81 -3.00
N ASP A 120 -9.78 -9.53 -2.04
CA ASP A 120 -9.21 -10.74 -1.48
C ASP A 120 -10.26 -11.85 -1.45
N PHE A 121 -9.91 -13.01 -2.00
CA PHE A 121 -10.81 -14.13 -2.20
C PHE A 121 -10.27 -15.41 -1.55
N LEU A 122 -11.12 -16.14 -0.86
CA LEU A 122 -10.84 -17.52 -0.44
C LEU A 122 -10.90 -18.44 -1.67
N VAL A 123 -9.87 -19.25 -1.87
CA VAL A 123 -9.84 -20.25 -2.94
C VAL A 123 -10.80 -21.40 -2.57
N PRO A 124 -11.82 -21.68 -3.39
CA PRO A 124 -12.80 -22.72 -3.09
C PRO A 124 -12.17 -24.09 -2.87
N ASN A 125 -12.72 -24.87 -1.94
CA ASN A 125 -12.29 -26.24 -1.62
C ASN A 125 -10.84 -26.35 -1.11
N THR A 126 -10.26 -25.26 -0.61
CA THR A 126 -8.98 -25.26 0.09
C THR A 126 -9.19 -24.96 1.58
N LEU A 127 -8.26 -25.40 2.42
CA LEU A 127 -8.43 -25.26 3.87
C LEU A 127 -8.37 -23.80 4.33
N ASP A 128 -7.49 -22.96 3.76
CA ASP A 128 -7.34 -21.54 4.11
C ASP A 128 -6.51 -20.75 3.06
N GLN A 129 -6.58 -21.11 1.79
CA GLN A 129 -5.79 -20.40 0.76
C GLN A 129 -6.54 -19.18 0.25
N ARG A 130 -5.83 -18.06 0.09
CA ARG A 130 -6.43 -16.80 -0.35
C ARG A 130 -5.61 -16.13 -1.45
N VAL A 131 -6.32 -15.49 -2.38
CA VAL A 131 -5.74 -14.72 -3.48
C VAL A 131 -6.21 -13.28 -3.37
N SER A 132 -5.26 -12.35 -3.31
CA SER A 132 -5.50 -10.92 -3.20
C SER A 132 -4.98 -10.20 -4.45
N LEU A 133 -5.79 -9.34 -5.05
CA LEU A 133 -5.49 -8.62 -6.29
C LEU A 133 -5.73 -7.11 -6.10
N GLY A 134 -4.75 -6.27 -6.46
CA GLY A 134 -4.88 -4.81 -6.45
C GLY A 134 -3.71 -4.10 -5.78
N LEU A 135 -3.87 -2.80 -5.52
CA LEU A 135 -2.91 -1.98 -4.78
C LEU A 135 -2.99 -2.34 -3.30
N GLN A 136 -1.98 -3.03 -2.79
CA GLN A 136 -2.02 -3.63 -1.46
C GLN A 136 -0.65 -3.63 -0.78
N PRO A 137 -0.60 -3.72 0.56
CA PRO A 137 0.64 -3.99 1.26
C PRO A 137 1.24 -5.32 0.83
N VAL A 138 2.49 -5.30 0.37
CA VAL A 138 3.26 -6.47 0.01
C VAL A 138 4.55 -6.53 0.84
N SER A 139 4.97 -7.74 1.17
CA SER A 139 6.25 -7.96 1.83
C SER A 139 6.81 -9.32 1.42
N VAL A 140 8.06 -9.32 0.98
CA VAL A 140 8.86 -10.53 0.75
C VAL A 140 9.78 -10.73 1.96
N ASN A 141 10.50 -9.69 2.33
CA ASN A 141 11.27 -9.64 3.56
C ASN A 141 11.34 -8.18 3.99
N ARG A 142 11.23 -7.94 5.30
CA ARG A 142 11.32 -6.59 5.92
C ARG A 142 12.48 -5.74 5.37
N HIS A 143 13.62 -6.35 5.08
CA HIS A 143 14.83 -5.63 4.67
C HIS A 143 15.06 -5.63 3.16
N VAL A 144 14.30 -6.41 2.39
CA VAL A 144 14.47 -6.54 0.93
C VAL A 144 13.37 -5.83 0.19
N TRP A 145 12.11 -6.12 0.54
CA TRP A 145 10.97 -5.49 -0.09
C TRP A 145 9.76 -5.52 0.84
N THR A 146 9.30 -4.35 1.25
CA THR A 146 8.08 -4.12 2.03
C THR A 146 7.51 -2.77 1.64
N GLU A 147 6.46 -2.77 0.84
CA GLU A 147 5.89 -1.58 0.20
C GLU A 147 4.37 -1.75 0.04
N THR A 148 3.69 -0.71 -0.41
CA THR A 148 2.39 -0.85 -1.05
C THR A 148 2.57 -0.88 -2.57
N ALA A 149 2.11 -1.94 -3.23
CA ALA A 149 2.28 -2.11 -4.68
C ALA A 149 1.04 -2.76 -5.31
N THR A 150 0.86 -2.54 -6.61
CA THR A 150 -0.14 -3.29 -7.38
C THR A 150 0.37 -4.70 -7.62
N ALA A 151 -0.29 -5.67 -7.00
CA ALA A 151 0.17 -7.05 -6.99
C ALA A 151 -0.99 -8.04 -7.03
N ALA A 152 -0.65 -9.26 -7.48
CA ALA A 152 -1.38 -10.49 -7.24
C ALA A 152 -0.62 -11.32 -6.20
N VAL A 153 -1.29 -11.70 -5.12
CA VAL A 153 -0.67 -12.41 -4.01
C VAL A 153 -1.51 -13.63 -3.66
N TRP A 154 -0.90 -14.81 -3.62
CA TRP A 154 -1.54 -16.05 -3.20
C TRP A 154 -0.86 -16.57 -1.95
N LYS A 155 -1.60 -16.71 -0.85
CA LYS A 155 -1.09 -17.23 0.41
C LYS A 155 -1.90 -18.42 0.90
N GLY A 156 -1.30 -19.23 1.76
CA GLY A 156 -2.00 -20.30 2.46
C GLY A 156 -1.07 -21.13 3.31
N SER A 157 -1.61 -22.22 3.88
CA SER A 157 -0.86 -23.17 4.69
C SER A 157 -0.85 -24.56 4.04
N LEU A 158 0.28 -25.25 4.07
CA LEU A 158 0.51 -26.57 3.45
C LEU A 158 0.27 -27.73 4.42
N GLY A 159 -0.61 -27.58 5.43
CA GLY A 159 -1.03 -28.65 6.35
C GLY A 159 0.05 -29.21 7.30
N SER A 160 1.33 -28.93 7.06
CA SER A 160 2.50 -29.41 7.82
C SER A 160 3.18 -28.30 8.66
N GLY A 161 2.43 -27.24 8.94
CA GLY A 161 2.89 -26.03 9.65
C GLY A 161 3.78 -25.11 8.80
N PHE A 162 3.77 -25.29 7.48
CA PHE A 162 4.41 -24.41 6.51
C PHE A 162 3.38 -23.45 5.92
N ASP A 163 3.66 -22.16 6.01
CA ASP A 163 2.90 -21.13 5.31
C ASP A 163 3.67 -20.71 4.07
N TYR A 164 2.95 -20.45 2.99
CA TYR A 164 3.54 -19.99 1.74
C TYR A 164 2.92 -18.68 1.25
N GLN A 165 3.69 -17.96 0.46
CA GLN A 165 3.23 -16.84 -0.34
C GLN A 165 3.84 -16.96 -1.74
N LEU A 166 3.02 -16.80 -2.76
CA LEU A 166 3.43 -16.50 -4.13
C LEU A 166 3.01 -15.06 -4.41
N LEU A 167 3.92 -14.26 -4.94
CA LEU A 167 3.67 -12.87 -5.26
C LEU A 167 4.10 -12.62 -6.69
N TRP A 168 3.25 -11.95 -7.44
CA TRP A 168 3.61 -11.23 -8.65
C TRP A 168 3.17 -9.78 -8.48
N GLY A 169 4.05 -8.83 -8.69
CA GLY A 169 3.72 -7.42 -8.58
C GLY A 169 4.59 -6.57 -9.49
N ARG A 170 4.02 -5.47 -9.97
CA ARG A 170 4.77 -4.48 -10.73
C ARG A 170 5.17 -3.34 -9.80
N GLY A 171 6.46 -3.01 -9.81
CA GLY A 171 6.97 -1.84 -9.11
C GLY A 171 6.58 -0.57 -9.86
N ASP A 172 6.32 0.50 -9.13
CA ASP A 172 6.13 1.84 -9.69
C ASP A 172 7.48 2.58 -9.74
N SER A 173 7.70 3.34 -10.80
CA SER A 173 8.95 4.01 -11.21
C SER A 173 9.00 5.47 -10.74
N SER A 174 8.60 5.75 -9.50
CA SER A 174 8.60 7.13 -8.99
C SER A 174 9.99 7.60 -8.53
N ASN A 175 10.87 7.78 -9.52
CA ASN A 175 11.91 8.82 -9.48
C ASN A 175 11.83 9.74 -10.71
N GLU A 176 10.69 9.82 -11.41
CA GLU A 176 10.46 10.82 -12.45
C GLU A 176 10.22 12.24 -11.88
N SER A 177 11.19 12.79 -11.15
CA SER A 177 11.36 14.24 -11.11
C SER A 177 12.23 14.61 -12.31
N GLY A 178 11.58 14.87 -13.44
CA GLY A 178 12.19 14.90 -14.76
C GLY A 178 13.49 15.72 -14.88
N VAL A 179 14.63 15.03 -14.81
CA VAL A 179 15.85 15.18 -15.62
C VAL A 179 16.68 13.88 -15.53
N ASP A 180 16.06 12.71 -15.67
CA ASP A 180 16.83 11.46 -15.61
C ASP A 180 17.32 11.08 -17.01
N SER A 181 18.62 10.84 -17.13
CA SER A 181 19.25 10.39 -18.36
C SER A 181 18.73 8.99 -18.75
N GLU A 182 18.76 8.65 -20.04
CA GLU A 182 18.36 7.33 -20.62
C GLU A 182 18.99 6.09 -19.91
N GLN A 183 19.91 6.29 -18.97
CA GLN A 183 20.56 5.26 -18.15
C GLN A 183 19.86 4.98 -16.80
N ASP A 184 18.95 5.82 -16.31
CA ASP A 184 18.19 5.62 -15.05
C ASP A 184 16.79 5.00 -15.27
N GLU A 185 16.37 4.78 -16.53
CA GLU A 185 15.09 4.15 -16.89
C GLU A 185 15.04 2.63 -16.66
N GLY A 186 16.14 2.01 -16.21
CA GLY A 186 16.28 0.55 -16.13
C GLY A 186 15.39 -0.15 -15.08
N TRP A 187 14.64 0.62 -14.29
CA TRP A 187 13.57 0.29 -13.33
C TRP A 187 12.15 0.10 -13.87
N ASP A 188 11.81 0.82 -14.95
CA ASP A 188 10.41 1.11 -15.23
C ASP A 188 9.64 -0.14 -15.69
N GLY A 189 8.47 -0.36 -15.09
CA GLY A 189 7.61 -1.50 -15.38
C GLY A 189 8.15 -2.87 -14.98
N ALA A 190 9.21 -2.95 -14.16
CA ALA A 190 9.80 -4.22 -13.75
C ALA A 190 8.78 -5.16 -13.09
N ASP A 191 8.76 -6.41 -13.57
CA ASP A 191 7.93 -7.48 -13.06
C ASP A 191 8.67 -8.22 -11.94
N ASN A 192 8.05 -8.30 -10.77
CA ASN A 192 8.64 -8.91 -9.59
C ASN A 192 7.86 -10.16 -9.22
N PHE A 193 8.57 -11.29 -9.12
CA PHE A 193 8.05 -12.56 -8.68
C PHE A 193 8.71 -12.97 -7.37
N ALA A 194 7.93 -13.32 -6.36
CA ALA A 194 8.48 -13.81 -5.11
C ALA A 194 7.78 -15.05 -4.59
N ILE A 195 8.56 -15.88 -3.91
CA ILE A 195 8.09 -17.04 -3.17
C ILE A 195 8.59 -16.91 -1.74
N ASN A 196 7.70 -17.04 -0.78
CA ASN A 196 8.07 -17.18 0.63
C ASN A 196 7.57 -18.52 1.15
N LEU A 197 8.40 -19.16 1.98
CA LEU A 197 8.05 -20.35 2.75
C LEU A 197 8.45 -20.10 4.19
N ASN A 198 7.49 -20.11 5.11
CA ASN A 198 7.71 -19.86 6.53
C ASN A 198 7.26 -21.06 7.34
N LYS A 199 8.00 -21.38 8.40
CA LYS A 199 7.64 -22.41 9.37
C LYS A 199 7.83 -21.92 10.77
N ARG A 200 6.81 -22.13 11.60
CA ARG A 200 6.90 -21.96 13.05
C ARG A 200 7.25 -23.30 13.69
N TYR A 201 8.42 -23.37 14.33
CA TYR A 201 8.89 -24.57 15.03
C TYR A 201 8.44 -24.59 16.50
N SER A 202 8.35 -23.41 17.11
CA SER A 202 7.83 -23.21 18.47
C SER A 202 7.26 -21.78 18.61
N PRO A 203 6.61 -21.42 19.72
CA PRO A 203 6.11 -20.06 19.92
C PRO A 203 7.17 -18.96 19.74
N ASN A 204 8.45 -19.27 20.02
CA ASN A 204 9.56 -18.31 19.99
C ASN A 204 10.55 -18.57 18.85
N LEU A 205 10.30 -19.56 17.99
CA LEU A 205 11.21 -19.91 16.90
C LEU A 205 10.43 -20.13 15.61
N SER A 206 10.70 -19.26 14.64
CA SER A 206 10.28 -19.39 13.25
C SER A 206 11.48 -19.29 12.34
N ALA A 207 11.49 -20.04 11.24
CA ALA A 207 12.41 -19.81 10.14
C ALA A 207 11.62 -19.60 8.86
N GLY A 208 12.20 -18.83 7.94
CA GLY A 208 11.62 -18.56 6.64
C GLY A 208 12.69 -18.55 5.56
N LEU A 209 12.30 -18.96 4.37
CA LEU A 209 13.06 -18.81 3.13
C LEU A 209 12.25 -17.93 2.20
N PHE A 210 12.91 -17.03 1.49
CA PHE A 210 12.30 -16.31 0.38
C PHE A 210 13.19 -16.37 -0.86
N TYR A 211 12.56 -16.28 -2.02
CA TYR A 211 13.19 -16.09 -3.32
C TYR A 211 12.48 -14.94 -4.01
N LEU A 212 13.26 -14.00 -4.55
CA LEU A 212 12.77 -12.85 -5.30
C LEU A 212 13.48 -12.85 -6.65
N TYR A 213 12.70 -12.77 -7.71
CA TYR A 213 13.17 -12.65 -9.08
C TYR A 213 12.53 -11.42 -9.71
N GLN A 214 13.35 -10.55 -10.28
CA GLN A 214 12.92 -9.30 -10.87
C GLN A 214 13.38 -9.29 -12.33
N MET A 215 12.47 -8.95 -13.23
CA MET A 215 12.73 -8.84 -14.66
C MET A 215 12.40 -7.44 -15.12
N ASN A 216 13.24 -6.89 -15.99
CA ASN A 216 12.89 -5.71 -16.77
C ASN A 216 13.11 -6.00 -18.26
N ASP A 217 12.02 -6.05 -19.02
CA ASP A 217 12.02 -6.34 -20.45
C ASP A 217 12.06 -5.07 -21.33
N GLN A 218 12.20 -3.87 -20.74
CA GLN A 218 12.25 -2.61 -21.51
C GLN A 218 13.55 -2.47 -22.34
N LEU A 219 14.60 -3.25 -22.06
CA LEU A 219 15.88 -3.20 -22.78
C LEU A 219 15.96 -4.08 -24.05
N LEU A 220 14.88 -4.77 -24.45
CA LEU A 220 14.91 -5.75 -25.56
C LEU A 220 14.24 -5.28 -26.86
N ARG A 221 14.05 -3.97 -27.07
CA ARG A 221 13.61 -3.43 -28.37
C ARG A 221 14.78 -2.77 -29.11
N GLU A 222 15.51 -3.56 -29.88
CA GLU A 222 16.27 -3.14 -31.06
C GLU A 222 15.69 -3.81 -32.32
#